data_AF-A0A915CRD1-F1
#
_entry.id   AF-A0A915CRD1-F1
#
_cell.length_a   1.000
_cell.length_b   1.000
_cell.length_c   1.000
_cell.angle_alpha   90.00
_cell.angle_beta   90.00
_cell.angle_gamma   90.00
#
_symmetry.space_group_name_H-M   'P 1'
#
loop_
_entity.id
_entity.type
_entity.pdbx_description
1 polymer ?
#
loop_
_entity_poly.entity_id
_entity_poly.type
_entity_poly.pdbx_seq_one_letter_code
_entity_poly.pdbx_strand_id
1 'polypeptide(L)'
;MNITFRQRENLWNTVAIPTASYMGSMLIFGQGQLAHTLKRAGALNTEVRGIMIENDAKQLNTSKDRVFLSSKEMGYGMKSIRDAIENSLVYLLCYIMLEATLYPTRTLLQTFTSRNRRNIQRDVNSILEKYEVFELVRTNPTTGVICVDGKDHTVPVKQRNTSASR
;
A
#
# COMPACT_ATOMS: atom_id res chain seq x y z
N MET A 1 27.85 -17.09 6.87
CA MET A 1 26.64 -17.64 7.53
C MET A 1 25.69 -18.09 6.44
N ASN A 2 25.39 -19.39 6.33
CA ASN A 2 24.59 -19.90 5.21
C ASN A 2 23.11 -19.96 5.61
N ILE A 3 22.38 -18.86 5.35
CA ILE A 3 20.93 -18.78 5.63
C ILE A 3 20.13 -19.46 4.53
N THR A 4 19.16 -20.29 4.93
CA THR A 4 18.27 -21.02 4.01
C THR A 4 17.39 -20.06 3.21
N PHE A 5 16.89 -20.52 2.06
CA PHE A 5 15.97 -19.73 1.23
C PHE A 5 14.76 -19.22 2.03
N ARG A 6 14.14 -20.08 2.84
CA ARG A 6 12.99 -19.74 3.68
C ARG A 6 13.32 -18.68 4.74
N GLN A 7 14.53 -18.70 5.30
CA GLN A 7 14.99 -17.66 6.21
C GLN A 7 15.20 -16.32 5.49
N ARG A 8 15.71 -16.34 4.25
CA ARG A 8 15.84 -15.13 3.40
C ARG A 8 14.47 -14.56 3.06
N GLU A 9 13.53 -15.39 2.62
CA GLU A 9 12.14 -15.03 2.36
C GLU A 9 11.49 -14.40 3.60
N ASN A 10 11.63 -15.05 4.76
CA ASN A 10 11.09 -14.54 6.02
C ASN A 10 11.68 -13.16 6.37
N LEU A 11 13.00 -13.02 6.36
CA LEU A 11 13.67 -11.73 6.66
C LEU A 11 13.24 -10.63 5.70
N TRP A 12 13.12 -10.94 4.41
CA TRP A 12 12.61 -10.01 3.41
C TRP A 12 11.19 -9.54 3.74
N ASN A 13 10.29 -10.50 3.99
CA ASN A 13 8.89 -10.22 4.25
C ASN A 13 8.63 -9.55 5.61
N THR A 14 9.47 -9.80 6.63
CA THR A 14 9.28 -9.25 7.99
C THR A 14 10.08 -7.98 8.26
N VAL A 15 11.17 -7.72 7.52
CA VAL A 15 12.03 -6.55 7.76
C VAL A 15 11.99 -5.57 6.59
N ALA A 16 12.35 -6.02 5.38
CA ALA A 16 12.49 -5.12 4.24
C ALA A 16 11.14 -4.54 3.81
N ILE A 17 10.11 -5.37 3.77
CA ILE A 17 8.76 -4.99 3.33
C ILE A 17 8.09 -3.98 4.27
N PRO A 18 8.03 -4.19 5.60
CA PRO A 18 7.48 -3.19 6.52
C PRO A 18 8.26 -1.88 6.49
N THR A 19 9.59 -1.94 6.42
CA THR A 19 10.45 -0.74 6.36
C THR A 19 10.13 0.10 5.13
N ALA A 20 10.07 -0.52 3.95
CA ALA A 20 9.75 0.18 2.71
C ALA A 20 8.31 0.70 2.69
N SER A 21 7.36 -0.07 3.23
CA SER A 21 5.95 0.33 3.34
C SER A 21 5.79 1.57 4.23
N TYR A 22 6.55 1.64 5.33
CA TYR A 22 6.58 2.79 6.23
C TYR A 22 7.16 4.02 5.52
N MET A 23 8.31 3.89 4.85
CA MET A 23 8.90 4.99 4.07
C MET A 23 7.95 5.53 3.00
N GLY A 24 7.23 4.65 2.30
CA GLY A 24 6.20 5.03 1.34
C GLY A 24 5.03 5.78 1.99
N SER A 25 4.57 5.32 3.16
CA SER A 25 3.49 5.94 3.92
C SER A 25 3.81 7.36 4.40
N MET A 26 5.08 7.76 4.51
CA MET A 26 5.45 9.13 4.89
C MET A 26 5.27 10.15 3.75
N LEU A 27 4.96 9.71 2.53
CA LEU A 27 4.89 10.57 1.34
C LEU A 27 3.49 11.16 1.06
N ILE A 28 2.59 11.10 2.05
CA ILE A 28 1.15 11.43 1.95
C ILE A 28 0.86 12.80 1.31
N PHE A 29 1.69 13.81 1.61
CA PHE A 29 1.50 15.20 1.16
C PHE A 29 2.65 15.75 0.31
N GLY A 30 3.67 14.95 0.01
CA GLY A 30 4.84 15.40 -0.75
C GLY A 30 4.52 15.52 -2.25
N GLN A 31 5.04 16.52 -2.96
CA GLN A 31 4.97 16.55 -4.43
C GLN A 31 6.06 15.66 -5.06
N GLY A 32 5.73 14.94 -6.13
CA GLY A 32 6.70 14.22 -7.00
C GLY A 32 7.41 12.99 -6.43
N GLN A 33 7.36 12.75 -5.12
CA GLN A 33 8.16 11.67 -4.51
C GLN A 33 7.62 10.25 -4.74
N LEU A 34 6.32 10.01 -4.86
CA LEU A 34 5.82 8.63 -4.94
C LEU A 34 6.18 7.94 -6.25
N ALA A 35 5.99 8.58 -7.41
CA ALA A 35 6.37 7.99 -8.69
C ALA A 35 7.87 7.63 -8.72
N HIS A 36 8.71 8.51 -8.17
CA HIS A 36 10.14 8.26 -8.01
C HIS A 36 10.43 7.12 -7.01
N THR A 37 9.75 7.08 -5.87
CA THR A 37 9.86 6.01 -4.87
C THR A 37 9.42 4.66 -5.43
N LEU A 38 8.31 4.59 -6.17
CA LEU A 38 7.83 3.38 -6.84
C LEU A 38 8.81 2.92 -7.94
N LYS A 39 9.38 3.86 -8.69
CA LYS A 39 10.43 3.55 -9.68
C LYS A 39 11.67 2.97 -9.00
N ARG A 40 12.13 3.57 -7.89
CA ARG A 40 13.26 3.06 -7.09
C ARG A 40 12.95 1.72 -6.45
N ALA A 41 11.74 1.52 -5.94
CA ALA A 41 11.29 0.23 -5.41
C ALA A 41 11.31 -0.87 -6.48
N GLY A 42 10.88 -0.55 -7.70
CA GLY A 42 10.99 -1.46 -8.85
C GLY A 42 12.44 -1.78 -9.20
N ALA A 43 13.32 -0.78 -9.22
CA ALA A 43 14.75 -0.98 -9.45
C ALA A 43 15.40 -1.86 -8.37
N LEU A 44 15.06 -1.63 -7.10
CA LEU A 44 15.55 -2.42 -5.97
C LEU A 44 15.07 -3.88 -6.05
N ASN A 45 13.82 -4.13 -6.44
CA ASN A 45 13.34 -5.49 -6.72
C ASN A 45 14.21 -6.19 -7.78
N THR A 46 14.60 -5.48 -8.84
CA THR A 46 15.47 -6.00 -9.92
C THR A 46 16.89 -6.26 -9.42
N GLU A 47 17.46 -5.35 -8.64
CA GLU A 47 18.80 -5.49 -8.05
C GLU A 47 18.87 -6.70 -7.10
N VAL A 48 17.87 -6.85 -6.23
CA VAL A 48 17.77 -7.99 -5.32
C VAL A 48 17.67 -9.30 -6.09
N ARG A 49 16.91 -9.33 -7.19
CA ARG A 49 16.88 -10.49 -8.09
C ARG A 49 18.27 -10.77 -8.69
N GLY A 50 18.99 -9.74 -9.15
CA GLY A 50 20.35 -9.87 -9.67
C GLY A 50 21.30 -10.52 -8.65
N ILE A 51 21.30 -10.00 -7.42
CA ILE A 51 22.10 -10.56 -6.31
C ILE A 51 21.73 -12.02 -6.04
N MET A 52 20.44 -12.37 -6.07
CA MET A 52 20.01 -13.76 -5.87
C MET A 52 20.49 -14.70 -6.97
N ILE A 53 20.50 -14.24 -8.23
CA ILE A 53 21.02 -15.02 -9.37
C ILE A 53 22.52 -15.22 -9.23
N GLU A 54 23.27 -14.15 -8.92
CA GLU A 54 24.74 -14.20 -8.74
C GLU A 54 25.16 -15.14 -7.60
N ASN A 55 24.31 -15.30 -6.59
CA ASN A 55 24.56 -16.16 -5.41
C ASN A 55 23.95 -17.57 -5.54
N ASP A 56 23.64 -18.01 -6.76
CA ASP A 56 23.09 -19.34 -7.09
C ASP A 56 21.87 -19.72 -6.22
N ALA A 57 21.03 -18.74 -5.90
CA ALA A 57 19.82 -18.96 -5.11
C ALA A 57 18.73 -19.64 -5.96
N LYS A 58 19.00 -20.82 -6.53
CA LYS A 58 18.07 -21.68 -7.31
C LYS A 58 16.98 -20.90 -8.05
N GLN A 59 17.37 -19.93 -8.86
CA GLN A 59 16.47 -19.30 -9.81
C GLN A 59 16.77 -19.94 -11.16
N LEU A 60 15.94 -20.88 -11.60
CA LEU A 60 15.99 -21.31 -12.99
C LEU A 60 15.79 -20.05 -13.84
N ASN A 61 16.73 -19.78 -14.75
CA ASN A 61 16.74 -18.61 -15.65
C ASN A 61 15.40 -18.37 -16.39
N THR A 62 14.54 -19.39 -16.45
CA THR A 62 13.22 -19.42 -17.07
C THR A 62 12.05 -19.00 -16.16
N SER A 63 12.27 -18.74 -14.86
CA SER A 63 11.20 -18.49 -13.87
C SER A 63 11.42 -17.20 -13.06
N LYS A 64 11.64 -16.08 -13.76
CA LYS A 64 11.91 -14.76 -13.15
C LYS A 64 10.78 -14.24 -12.25
N ASP A 65 9.54 -14.63 -12.51
CA ASP A 65 8.38 -14.17 -11.74
C ASP A 65 8.06 -15.04 -10.52
N ARG A 66 8.61 -16.26 -10.45
CA ARG A 66 8.40 -17.15 -9.29
C ARG A 66 8.83 -16.52 -7.98
N VAL A 67 9.80 -15.59 -7.99
CA VAL A 67 10.26 -14.90 -6.79
C VAL A 67 9.12 -14.22 -6.05
N PHE A 68 8.24 -13.52 -6.78
CA PHE A 68 7.15 -12.75 -6.18
C PHE A 68 5.78 -13.43 -6.25
N LEU A 69 5.67 -14.55 -6.97
CA LEU A 69 4.48 -15.39 -6.93
C LEU A 69 4.30 -16.00 -5.54
N SER A 70 3.05 -16.15 -5.14
CA SER A 70 2.73 -16.77 -3.86
C SER A 70 3.13 -18.25 -3.86
N SER A 71 3.38 -18.83 -2.68
CA SER A 71 3.64 -20.28 -2.57
C SER A 71 2.47 -21.14 -3.05
N LYS A 72 1.25 -20.58 -3.07
CA LYS A 72 0.04 -21.22 -3.62
C LYS A 72 0.08 -21.34 -5.14
N GLU A 73 0.78 -20.42 -5.80
CA GLU A 73 0.97 -20.38 -7.26
C GLU A 73 2.32 -21.01 -7.66
N MET A 74 2.87 -21.89 -6.81
CA MET A 74 4.19 -22.51 -7.00
C MET A 74 5.34 -21.49 -7.08
N GLY A 75 5.13 -20.31 -6.50
CA GLY A 75 6.13 -19.28 -6.30
C GLY A 75 6.90 -19.41 -4.99
N TYR A 76 7.82 -18.47 -4.79
CA TYR A 76 8.73 -18.40 -3.67
C TYR A 76 8.22 -17.53 -2.52
N GLY A 77 7.11 -16.78 -2.71
CA GLY A 77 6.42 -16.08 -1.63
C GLY A 77 7.07 -14.78 -1.16
N MET A 78 8.14 -14.28 -1.81
CA MET A 78 8.68 -12.97 -1.48
C MET A 78 7.70 -11.89 -1.94
N LYS A 79 7.47 -10.86 -1.14
CA LYS A 79 6.61 -9.74 -1.56
C LYS A 79 7.40 -8.75 -2.42
N SER A 80 6.77 -8.17 -3.43
CA SER A 80 7.33 -7.05 -4.18
C SER A 80 7.33 -5.80 -3.30
N ILE A 81 8.47 -5.08 -3.22
CA ILE A 81 8.53 -3.81 -2.47
C ILE A 81 7.57 -2.78 -3.06
N ARG A 82 7.52 -2.70 -4.39
CA ARG A 82 6.63 -1.78 -5.09
C ARG A 82 5.17 -2.04 -4.69
N ASP A 83 4.72 -3.28 -4.79
CA ASP A 83 3.32 -3.62 -4.52
C ASP A 83 3.01 -3.48 -3.04
N ALA A 84 3.98 -3.73 -2.15
CA ALA A 84 3.83 -3.47 -0.72
C ALA A 84 3.64 -1.97 -0.41
N ILE A 85 4.38 -1.09 -1.09
CA ILE A 85 4.19 0.37 -0.95
C ILE A 85 2.82 0.80 -1.49
N GLU A 86 2.43 0.32 -2.68
CA GLU A 86 1.11 0.62 -3.26
C GLU A 86 -0.02 0.16 -2.31
N ASN A 87 0.05 -1.07 -1.80
CA ASN A 87 -0.91 -1.59 -0.82
C ASN A 87 -0.92 -0.80 0.51
N SER A 88 0.25 -0.42 1.02
CA SER A 88 0.39 0.42 2.22
C SER A 88 -0.37 1.73 2.08
N LEU A 89 -0.26 2.39 0.92
CA LEU A 89 -0.99 3.64 0.64
C LEU A 89 -2.50 3.43 0.58
N VAL A 90 -2.96 2.34 -0.06
CA VAL A 90 -4.38 1.99 -0.09
C VAL A 90 -4.91 1.78 1.32
N TYR A 91 -4.22 0.98 2.14
CA TYR A 91 -4.62 0.74 3.53
C TYR A 91 -4.58 2.01 4.38
N LEU A 92 -3.57 2.85 4.18
CA LEU A 92 -3.46 4.12 4.90
C LEU A 92 -4.59 5.07 4.53
N LEU A 93 -4.96 5.18 3.25
CA LEU A 93 -6.14 5.94 2.85
C LEU A 93 -7.39 5.36 3.50
N CYS A 94 -7.57 4.02 3.46
CA CYS A 94 -8.72 3.39 4.09
C CYS A 94 -8.79 3.71 5.58
N TYR A 95 -7.67 3.65 6.28
CA TYR A 95 -7.57 4.01 7.69
C TYR A 95 -7.93 5.48 7.93
N ILE A 96 -7.39 6.42 7.14
CA ILE A 96 -7.74 7.85 7.25
C ILE A 96 -9.24 8.08 7.03
N MET A 97 -9.85 7.34 6.11
CA MET A 97 -11.25 7.47 5.75
C MET A 97 -12.19 6.92 6.83
N LEU A 98 -11.82 5.76 7.41
CA LEU A 98 -12.61 5.01 8.37
C LEU A 98 -12.37 5.41 9.84
N GLU A 99 -11.29 6.12 10.15
CA GLU A 99 -10.98 6.53 11.51
C GLU A 99 -11.61 7.89 11.83
N ALA A 100 -12.50 7.93 12.82
CA ALA A 100 -13.23 9.14 13.21
C ALA A 100 -12.28 10.25 13.66
N THR A 101 -11.24 9.90 14.41
CA THR A 101 -10.26 10.85 14.96
C THR A 101 -9.43 11.55 13.88
N LEU A 102 -9.38 10.99 12.67
CA LEU A 102 -8.67 11.55 11.51
C LEU A 102 -9.54 12.47 10.65
N TYR A 103 -10.67 12.95 11.17
CA TYR A 103 -11.48 14.00 10.52
C TYR A 103 -10.66 15.22 10.04
N PRO A 104 -9.74 15.81 10.84
CA PRO A 104 -8.93 16.95 10.36
C PRO A 104 -8.08 16.61 9.13
N THR A 105 -7.52 15.39 9.10
CA THR A 105 -6.74 14.89 7.97
C THR A 105 -7.59 14.73 6.72
N ARG A 106 -8.83 14.21 6.86
CA ARG A 106 -9.79 14.14 5.75
C ARG A 106 -10.11 15.51 5.17
N THR A 107 -10.37 16.51 6.03
CA THR A 107 -10.61 17.90 5.60
C THR A 107 -9.40 18.49 4.87
N LEU A 108 -8.19 18.20 5.34
CA LEU A 108 -6.96 18.61 4.66
C LEU A 108 -6.85 17.98 3.27
N LEU A 109 -7.10 16.68 3.15
CA LEU A 109 -7.08 15.97 1.87
C LEU A 109 -8.07 16.57 0.86
N GLN A 110 -9.30 16.89 1.30
CA GLN A 110 -10.28 17.57 0.46
C GLN A 110 -9.77 18.92 -0.04
N THR A 111 -9.16 19.71 0.84
CA THR A 111 -8.60 21.02 0.49
C THR A 111 -7.47 20.89 -0.55
N PHE A 112 -6.64 19.85 -0.42
CA PHE A 112 -5.59 19.59 -1.41
C PHE A 112 -6.21 19.12 -2.74
N THR A 113 -7.18 18.23 -2.71
CA THR A 113 -7.88 17.73 -3.90
C THR A 113 -8.60 18.85 -4.65
N SER A 114 -9.33 19.73 -3.95
CA SER A 114 -10.02 20.88 -4.57
C SER A 114 -9.07 21.90 -5.18
N ARG A 115 -7.87 22.04 -4.60
CA ARG A 115 -6.78 22.88 -5.13
C ARG A 115 -5.91 22.18 -6.18
N ASN A 116 -6.33 21.02 -6.67
CA ASN A 116 -5.59 20.22 -7.65
C ASN A 116 -4.16 19.84 -7.19
N ARG A 117 -3.92 19.79 -5.87
CA ARG A 117 -2.62 19.42 -5.28
C ARG A 117 -2.53 17.91 -5.07
N ARG A 118 -1.34 17.34 -5.30
CA ARG A 118 -1.06 15.93 -5.01
C ARG A 118 -1.33 15.62 -3.54
N ASN A 119 -1.95 14.48 -3.30
CA ASN A 119 -2.20 13.91 -1.99
C ASN A 119 -2.46 12.41 -2.13
N ILE A 120 -2.46 11.68 -1.01
CA ILE A 120 -2.64 10.23 -0.99
C ILE A 120 -3.91 9.73 -1.68
N GLN A 121 -5.01 10.50 -1.67
CA GLN A 121 -6.25 10.08 -2.34
C GLN A 121 -6.05 10.00 -3.86
N ARG A 122 -5.37 10.99 -4.45
CA ARG A 122 -5.02 10.96 -5.87
C ARG A 122 -4.05 9.84 -6.21
N ASP A 123 -3.04 9.66 -5.36
CA ASP A 123 -2.06 8.59 -5.54
C ASP A 123 -2.74 7.20 -5.53
N VAL A 124 -3.66 6.98 -4.60
CA VAL A 124 -4.44 5.73 -4.53
C VAL A 124 -5.39 5.60 -5.71
N ASN A 125 -6.06 6.67 -6.16
CA ASN A 125 -6.89 6.62 -7.37
C ASN A 125 -6.08 6.16 -8.59
N SER A 126 -4.88 6.71 -8.80
CA SER A 126 -4.00 6.26 -9.89
C SER A 126 -3.54 4.80 -9.74
N ILE A 127 -3.36 4.31 -8.50
CA ILE A 127 -3.10 2.89 -8.25
C ILE A 127 -4.31 2.05 -8.65
N LEU A 128 -5.52 2.42 -8.23
CA LEU A 128 -6.74 1.69 -8.56
C LEU A 128 -7.05 1.69 -10.06
N GLU A 129 -6.79 2.80 -10.75
CA GLU A 129 -6.89 2.92 -12.21
C GLU A 129 -5.91 1.96 -12.91
N LYS A 130 -4.65 1.91 -12.46
CA LYS A 130 -3.62 1.00 -13.00
C LYS A 130 -4.03 -0.48 -12.90
N TYR A 131 -4.78 -0.85 -11.86
CA TYR A 131 -5.26 -2.22 -11.66
C TYR A 131 -6.69 -2.46 -12.17
N GLU A 132 -7.28 -1.49 -12.87
CA GLU A 132 -8.64 -1.58 -13.43
C GLU A 132 -9.74 -1.86 -12.39
N VAL A 133 -9.50 -1.48 -11.13
CA VAL A 133 -10.44 -1.66 -10.00
C VAL A 133 -11.02 -0.34 -9.50
N PHE A 134 -10.73 0.77 -10.17
CA PHE A 134 -11.20 2.11 -9.79
C PHE A 134 -12.73 2.19 -9.72
N GLU A 135 -13.44 1.61 -10.69
CA GLU A 135 -14.91 1.65 -10.72
C GLU A 135 -15.55 0.83 -9.57
N LEU A 136 -14.82 -0.17 -9.08
CA LEU A 136 -15.24 -1.02 -7.97
C LEU A 136 -15.04 -0.33 -6.62
N VAL A 137 -14.19 0.69 -6.53
CA VAL A 137 -13.81 1.33 -5.27
C VAL A 137 -14.09 2.83 -5.32
N ARG A 138 -15.13 3.29 -4.60
CA ARG A 138 -15.45 4.72 -4.47
C ARG A 138 -15.18 5.19 -3.05
N THR A 139 -14.32 6.20 -2.91
CA THR A 139 -14.05 6.85 -1.62
C THR A 139 -14.69 8.23 -1.56
N ASN A 140 -15.45 8.53 -0.51
CA ASN A 140 -15.98 9.87 -0.25
C ASN A 140 -15.33 10.47 1.02
N PRO A 141 -14.37 11.40 0.88
CA PRO A 141 -13.66 11.99 2.02
C PRO A 141 -14.57 12.79 2.95
N THR A 142 -15.69 13.30 2.43
CA THR A 142 -16.66 14.12 3.17
C THR A 142 -17.46 13.29 4.14
N THR A 143 -17.89 12.10 3.71
CA THR A 143 -18.72 11.22 4.53
C THR A 143 -17.89 10.14 5.24
N GLY A 144 -16.61 9.98 4.89
CA GLY A 144 -15.76 8.93 5.45
C GLY A 144 -16.22 7.53 5.04
N VAL A 145 -16.77 7.42 3.82
CA VAL A 145 -17.32 6.17 3.29
C VAL A 145 -16.41 5.62 2.21
N ILE A 146 -16.19 4.31 2.28
CA ILE A 146 -15.52 3.55 1.23
C ILE A 146 -16.54 2.54 0.71
N CYS A 147 -16.92 2.66 -0.56
CA CYS A 147 -17.74 1.69 -1.25
C CYS A 147 -16.83 0.74 -2.01
N VAL A 148 -16.93 -0.56 -1.75
CA VAL A 148 -16.22 -1.62 -2.49
C VAL A 148 -17.25 -2.56 -3.06
N ASP A 149 -17.30 -2.68 -4.38
CA ASP A 149 -18.22 -3.59 -5.09
C ASP A 149 -19.69 -3.39 -4.68
N GLY A 150 -20.12 -2.11 -4.61
CA GLY A 150 -21.47 -1.73 -4.19
C GLY A 150 -21.77 -1.88 -2.69
N LYS A 151 -20.80 -2.31 -1.88
CA LYS A 151 -20.93 -2.41 -0.43
C LYS A 151 -20.28 -1.22 0.26
N ASP A 152 -21.08 -0.47 1.01
CA ASP A 152 -20.59 0.65 1.79
C ASP A 152 -19.94 0.21 3.10
N HIS A 153 -18.75 0.76 3.35
CA HIS A 153 -18.01 0.65 4.59
C HIS A 153 -17.95 2.04 5.23
N THR A 154 -18.63 2.17 6.37
CA THR A 154 -18.76 3.43 7.12
C THR A 154 -18.13 3.29 8.50
N VAL A 155 -17.72 4.41 9.08
CA VAL A 155 -17.39 4.47 10.51
C VAL A 155 -18.67 4.23 11.33
N PRO A 156 -18.70 3.30 12.30
CA PRO A 156 -19.79 3.29 13.27
C PRO A 156 -19.73 4.60 14.05
N VAL A 157 -20.73 5.45 13.87
CA VAL A 157 -20.91 6.64 14.70
C VAL A 157 -21.14 6.13 16.12
N LYS A 158 -20.12 6.18 16.98
CA LYS A 158 -20.35 6.10 18.42
C LYS A 158 -21.25 7.27 18.76
N GLN A 159 -22.54 7.00 18.97
CA GLN A 159 -23.45 7.96 19.58
C GLN A 159 -22.74 8.45 20.84
N ARG A 160 -22.37 9.74 20.86
CA ARG A 160 -22.03 10.39 22.13
C ARG A 160 -23.25 10.16 23.00
N ASN A 161 -23.11 9.39 24.07
CA ASN A 161 -24.12 9.31 25.11
C ASN A 161 -24.32 10.73 25.63
N THR A 162 -25.30 11.44 25.08
CA THR A 162 -25.94 12.57 25.75
C THR A 162 -26.85 12.00 26.82
N SER A 163 -26.25 11.46 27.87
CA SER A 163 -26.92 11.33 29.16
C SER A 163 -26.70 12.64 29.91
N ALA A 164 -27.53 13.63 29.56
CA ALA A 164 -27.93 14.65 30.50
C ALA A 164 -28.93 14.02 31.49
N SER A 165 -28.74 14.25 32.80
CA SER A 165 -29.63 14.05 33.96
C SER A 165 -28.72 13.63 35.13
N ARG A 166 -28.50 14.37 36.22
CA ARG A 166 -29.24 15.42 36.93
C ARG A 166 -28.25 16.37 37.59
#